data_AF-A0A7J8BF00-F1
#
_entry.id   AF-A0A7J8BF00-F1
#
_cell.length_a   1.000
_cell.length_b   1.000
_cell.length_c   1.000
_cell.angle_alpha   90.00
_cell.angle_beta   90.00
_cell.angle_gamma   90.00
#
_symmetry.space_group_name_H-M   'P 1'
#
loop_
_entity.id
_entity.type
_entity.pdbx_description
1 polymer ?
#
loop_
_entity_poly.entity_id
_entity_poly.type
_entity_poly.pdbx_seq_one_letter_code
_entity_poly.pdbx_strand_id
1 'polypeptide(L)'
;MERSGAAPRRAVYERLTAEEMDEQRRQNVAYQYLCRLEEAKRWMEACLKEELPAPVELEDGLRNGVLLAKLGHCFAPSVVPLKKIYDVQQLQYQATGLHFRHTDNINLWLSAIAHVGLPPTFFPETTDLYDKKNMPRVVYCLHALSLFLFRLGLAPQIHDLYGKVKFTAEEVSHMASELGRYGLQLPAFSKIGGILASELSGDEAAVHAAVLAINEAVERGVAADTLAALQNPSALLGDVRGPLAATYQELLAQAKREKATNAGSREDGESRDIYDRHLTQAEIQGHVSHANILGALEAVDSALEGQSPEALLEALQDPALALRGVRRGFADWYLQQLSSDREQKAQELGPEELLEKEEVQAGVATANARGDRELAMLRAVRRINQAIRAGVAADTVKELRCPEAQLPPVHPCASAVYQQELAVLQRQQQGELGHEELFVAVEMLSAVVLINQALEAGDAHGVWSGLANPATGLAGVEGDHAQRYFDALLELRQARGPAGAFLSWNDLQATVSQVNARAQEETDQVLAVSLINEALSQGSPEKTLSALLLPAAGLDGVRLPVASRYHLLLAAAKRQKAQGTGDPGAVLWLDEIRQQVARANQDTDAAQRSKG
;
A
#
# COMPACT_ATOMS: atom_id res chain seq x y z
N MET A 1 80.35 22.75 33.24
CA MET A 1 79.23 22.33 32.36
C MET A 1 79.79 21.30 31.39
N GLU A 2 79.92 20.07 31.85
CA GLU A 2 80.29 18.92 31.01
C GLU A 2 78.99 18.23 30.62
N ARG A 3 78.66 18.22 29.32
CA ARG A 3 77.50 17.47 28.81
C ARG A 3 77.97 16.09 28.36
N SER A 4 77.53 15.12 29.16
CA SER A 4 77.49 13.69 28.95
C SER A 4 76.93 13.30 27.57
N GLY A 5 77.51 12.25 26.99
CA GLY A 5 77.08 11.66 25.73
C GLY A 5 75.82 10.81 25.83
N ALA A 6 75.13 10.66 24.70
CA ALA A 6 74.23 9.54 24.43
C ALA A 6 74.17 9.33 22.91
N ALA A 7 74.70 8.18 22.45
CA ALA A 7 74.59 7.70 21.09
C ALA A 7 73.13 7.31 20.75
N PRO A 8 72.70 7.38 19.48
CA PRO A 8 71.37 6.93 19.09
C PRO A 8 71.26 5.41 19.26
N ARG A 9 70.26 4.97 20.03
CA ARG A 9 69.88 3.56 20.14
C ARG A 9 69.47 3.06 18.75
N ARG A 10 70.30 2.20 18.16
CA ARG A 10 69.90 1.31 17.06
C ARG A 10 68.67 0.52 17.51
N ALA A 11 67.58 0.60 16.76
CA ALA A 11 66.48 -0.34 16.88
C ALA A 11 67.03 -1.74 16.62
N VAL A 12 67.12 -2.54 17.67
CA VAL A 12 67.40 -3.97 17.56
C VAL A 12 66.14 -4.56 16.93
N TYR A 13 66.20 -4.93 15.66
CA TYR A 13 65.30 -5.97 15.14
C TYR A 13 65.66 -7.24 15.92
N GLU A 14 64.96 -7.48 17.02
CA GLU A 14 64.98 -8.77 17.69
C GLU A 14 64.57 -9.80 16.64
N ARG A 15 65.50 -10.68 16.28
CA ARG A 15 65.19 -11.82 15.42
C ARG A 15 64.22 -12.69 16.21
N LEU A 16 62.95 -12.64 15.82
CA LEU A 16 61.92 -13.56 16.29
C LEU A 16 62.49 -14.99 16.23
N THR A 17 62.33 -15.72 17.33
CA THR A 17 62.73 -17.12 17.41
C THR A 17 61.91 -17.95 16.41
N ALA A 18 62.42 -19.12 16.01
CA ALA A 18 61.70 -20.00 15.08
C ALA A 18 60.29 -20.37 15.60
N GLU A 19 60.12 -20.43 16.93
CA GLU A 19 58.84 -20.69 17.59
C GLU A 19 57.90 -19.48 17.51
N GLU A 20 58.40 -18.25 17.72
CA GLU A 20 57.60 -17.02 17.58
C GLU A 20 57.18 -16.73 16.14
N MET A 21 58.05 -17.04 15.16
CA MET A 21 57.72 -16.93 13.74
C MET A 21 56.61 -17.92 13.33
N ASP A 22 56.63 -19.14 13.86
CA ASP A 22 55.60 -20.14 13.58
C ASP A 22 54.27 -19.79 14.27
N GLU A 23 54.33 -19.25 15.50
CA GLU A 23 53.16 -18.75 16.21
C GLU A 23 52.50 -17.56 15.50
N GLN A 24 53.29 -16.56 15.06
CA GLN A 24 52.78 -15.45 14.25
C GLN A 24 52.17 -15.94 12.93
N ARG A 25 52.78 -16.96 12.29
CA ARG A 25 52.23 -17.55 11.07
C ARG A 25 50.88 -18.20 11.31
N ARG A 26 50.71 -18.97 12.40
CA ARG A 26 49.43 -19.60 12.77
C ARG A 26 48.35 -18.56 13.08
N GLN A 27 48.71 -17.50 13.81
CA GLN A 27 47.80 -16.40 14.11
C GLN A 27 47.34 -15.67 12.84
N ASN A 28 48.25 -15.45 11.88
CA ASN A 28 47.91 -14.85 10.58
C ASN A 28 46.96 -15.74 9.76
N VAL A 29 47.19 -17.06 9.75
CA VAL A 29 46.31 -18.04 9.08
C VAL A 29 44.92 -18.05 9.71
N ALA A 30 44.83 -17.99 11.04
CA ALA A 30 43.56 -17.92 11.77
C ALA A 30 42.81 -16.62 11.49
N TYR A 31 43.51 -15.47 11.49
CA TYR A 31 42.94 -14.19 11.12
C TYR A 31 42.40 -14.18 9.68
N GLN A 32 43.19 -14.72 8.73
CA GLN A 32 42.74 -14.87 7.33
C GLN A 32 41.46 -15.70 7.23
N TYR A 33 41.39 -16.81 7.96
CA TYR A 33 40.21 -17.67 7.94
C TYR A 33 38.97 -17.00 8.57
N LEU A 34 39.15 -16.26 9.67
CA LEU A 34 38.08 -15.46 10.29
C LEU A 34 37.53 -14.41 9.32
N CYS A 35 38.39 -13.75 8.53
CA CYS A 35 37.94 -12.87 7.46
C CYS A 35 37.07 -13.64 6.45
N ARG A 36 37.50 -14.84 5.99
CA ARG A 36 36.71 -15.64 5.03
C ARG A 36 35.37 -16.10 5.59
N LEU A 37 35.29 -16.39 6.89
CA LEU A 37 34.03 -16.70 7.58
C LEU A 37 33.09 -15.50 7.62
N GLU A 38 33.60 -14.32 7.98
CA GLU A 38 32.82 -13.07 8.00
C GLU A 38 32.32 -12.68 6.60
N GLU A 39 33.13 -12.88 5.56
CA GLU A 39 32.73 -12.65 4.17
C GLU A 39 31.59 -13.58 3.74
N ALA A 40 31.73 -14.88 4.04
CA ALA A 40 30.71 -15.88 3.75
C ALA A 40 29.41 -15.58 4.53
N LYS A 41 29.53 -15.19 5.80
CA LYS A 41 28.41 -14.76 6.64
C LYS A 41 27.63 -13.63 5.98
N ARG A 42 28.26 -12.48 5.72
CA ARG A 42 27.57 -11.30 5.17
C ARG A 42 26.93 -11.59 3.81
N TRP A 43 27.60 -12.40 2.99
CA TRP A 43 27.04 -12.82 1.71
C TRP A 43 25.79 -13.69 1.88
N MET A 44 25.82 -14.67 2.80
CA MET A 44 24.66 -15.49 3.11
C MET A 44 23.51 -14.65 3.70
N GLU A 45 23.79 -13.72 4.61
CA GLU A 45 22.80 -12.78 5.15
C GLU A 45 22.16 -11.92 4.04
N ALA A 46 22.96 -11.43 3.10
CA ALA A 46 22.47 -10.66 1.96
C ALA A 46 21.54 -11.48 1.04
N CYS A 47 21.79 -12.78 0.89
CA CYS A 47 20.99 -13.71 0.10
C CYS A 47 19.71 -14.17 0.83
N LEU A 48 19.83 -14.47 2.12
CA LEU A 48 18.77 -15.05 2.94
C LEU A 48 17.84 -14.00 3.58
N LYS A 49 18.32 -12.75 3.71
CA LYS A 49 17.65 -11.67 4.46
C LYS A 49 17.36 -12.05 5.92
N GLU A 50 18.21 -12.88 6.53
CA GLU A 50 18.18 -13.25 7.94
C GLU A 50 19.56 -13.06 8.56
N GLU A 51 19.62 -12.75 9.86
CA GLU A 51 20.87 -12.56 10.61
C GLU A 51 21.49 -13.93 10.96
N LEU A 52 22.80 -14.08 10.71
CA LEU A 52 23.54 -15.32 10.95
C LEU A 52 24.41 -15.22 12.22
N PRO A 53 24.82 -16.37 12.80
CA PRO A 53 25.72 -16.41 13.96
C PRO A 53 27.03 -15.63 13.75
N ALA A 54 27.73 -15.29 14.84
CA ALA A 54 29.04 -14.64 14.76
C ALA A 54 30.05 -15.52 13.98
N PRO A 55 31.09 -14.95 13.34
CA PRO A 55 32.07 -15.72 12.55
C PRO A 55 32.68 -16.93 13.26
N VAL A 56 32.90 -16.80 14.59
CA VAL A 56 33.45 -17.86 15.43
C VAL A 56 32.49 -19.04 15.61
N GLU A 57 31.18 -18.77 15.56
CA GLU A 57 30.10 -19.76 15.75
C GLU A 57 29.47 -20.19 14.42
N LEU A 58 29.80 -19.51 13.31
CA LEU A 58 29.22 -19.73 12.00
C LEU A 58 29.41 -21.18 11.55
N GLU A 59 30.59 -21.75 11.81
CA GLU A 59 30.86 -23.14 11.51
C GLU A 59 29.83 -24.06 12.17
N ASP A 60 29.60 -23.91 13.47
CA ASP A 60 28.64 -24.75 14.18
C ASP A 60 27.19 -24.45 13.77
N GLY A 61 26.87 -23.22 13.36
CA GLY A 61 25.56 -22.85 12.81
C GLY A 61 25.23 -23.50 11.46
N LEU A 62 26.24 -23.86 10.66
CA LEU A 62 26.04 -24.48 9.34
C LEU A 62 25.86 -26.01 9.40
N ARG A 63 26.25 -26.67 10.50
CA ARG A 63 26.33 -28.14 10.61
C ARG A 63 25.00 -28.87 10.42
N ASN A 64 23.89 -28.22 10.76
CA ASN A 64 22.54 -28.78 10.60
C ASN A 64 22.00 -28.65 9.15
N GLY A 65 22.76 -27.99 8.27
CA GLY A 65 22.42 -27.79 6.87
C GLY A 65 21.22 -26.88 6.59
N VAL A 66 20.53 -26.35 7.60
CA VAL A 66 19.29 -25.56 7.42
C VAL A 66 19.57 -24.28 6.65
N LEU A 67 20.58 -23.51 7.08
CA LEU A 67 20.98 -22.26 6.41
C LEU A 67 21.43 -22.52 4.96
N LEU A 68 22.14 -23.63 4.71
CA LEU A 68 22.59 -24.01 3.38
C LEU A 68 21.44 -24.47 2.47
N ALA A 69 20.47 -25.19 3.02
CA ALA A 69 19.28 -25.60 2.28
C ALA A 69 18.40 -24.38 1.94
N LYS A 70 18.25 -23.43 2.86
CA LYS A 70 17.59 -22.14 2.57
C LYS A 70 18.33 -21.37 1.47
N LEU A 71 19.66 -21.33 1.52
CA LEU A 71 20.46 -20.71 0.48
C LEU A 71 20.25 -21.41 -0.87
N GLY A 72 20.21 -22.74 -0.88
CA GLY A 72 19.85 -23.56 -2.04
C GLY A 72 18.46 -23.23 -2.60
N HIS A 73 17.48 -22.94 -1.74
CA HIS A 73 16.15 -22.49 -2.16
C HIS A 73 16.20 -21.13 -2.87
N CYS A 74 17.05 -20.20 -2.43
CA CYS A 74 17.15 -18.87 -3.04
C CYS A 74 17.54 -18.91 -4.52
N PHE A 75 18.46 -19.81 -4.90
CA PHE A 75 18.96 -19.89 -6.28
C PHE A 75 18.43 -21.09 -7.09
N ALA A 76 17.90 -22.13 -6.44
CA ALA A 76 17.32 -23.30 -7.09
C ALA A 76 16.04 -23.80 -6.37
N PRO A 77 14.95 -23.00 -6.36
CA PRO A 77 13.73 -23.31 -5.61
C PRO A 77 13.01 -24.57 -6.09
N SER A 78 13.22 -24.97 -7.35
CA SER A 78 12.69 -26.22 -7.94
C SER A 78 13.34 -27.47 -7.37
N VAL A 79 14.63 -27.39 -7.00
CA VAL A 79 15.42 -28.49 -6.44
C VAL A 79 15.26 -28.56 -4.93
N VAL A 80 15.22 -27.40 -4.27
CA VAL A 80 15.08 -27.29 -2.82
C VAL A 80 13.79 -26.56 -2.46
N PRO A 81 12.63 -27.22 -2.47
CA PRO A 81 11.41 -26.64 -1.92
C PRO A 81 11.53 -26.45 -0.41
N LEU A 82 11.16 -25.26 0.11
CA LEU A 82 11.20 -24.96 1.56
C LEU A 82 10.49 -26.02 2.42
N LYS A 83 9.40 -26.61 1.90
CA LYS A 83 8.61 -27.65 2.58
C LYS A 83 9.40 -28.96 2.84
N LYS A 84 10.50 -29.19 2.12
CA LYS A 84 11.35 -30.38 2.27
C LYS A 84 12.50 -30.17 3.24
N ILE A 85 12.79 -28.93 3.63
CA ILE A 85 13.85 -28.63 4.59
C ILE A 85 13.39 -29.10 5.97
N TYR A 86 14.20 -29.94 6.61
CA TYR A 86 13.96 -30.42 7.96
C TYR A 86 14.41 -29.37 8.98
N ASP A 87 13.63 -29.17 10.04
CA ASP A 87 13.92 -28.23 11.13
C ASP A 87 14.19 -26.79 10.64
N VAL A 88 13.32 -26.25 9.77
CA VAL A 88 13.45 -24.91 9.15
C VAL A 88 13.70 -23.79 10.18
N GLN A 89 13.08 -23.91 11.36
CA GLN A 89 13.18 -22.95 12.46
C GLN A 89 14.31 -23.25 13.45
N GLN A 90 15.07 -24.34 13.22
CA GLN A 90 16.17 -24.80 14.08
C GLN A 90 15.76 -25.09 15.54
N LEU A 91 14.47 -25.32 15.81
CA LEU A 91 13.96 -25.56 17.16
C LEU A 91 14.47 -26.90 17.70
N GLN A 92 14.56 -27.92 16.86
CA GLN A 92 15.06 -29.23 17.26
C GLN A 92 16.57 -29.19 17.48
N TYR A 93 17.29 -28.45 16.63
CA TYR A 93 18.72 -28.20 16.78
C TYR A 93 19.04 -27.47 18.09
N GLN A 94 18.29 -26.44 18.44
CA GLN A 94 18.46 -25.71 19.71
C GLN A 94 18.12 -26.56 20.93
N ALA A 95 17.10 -27.43 20.84
CA ALA A 95 16.67 -28.26 21.96
C ALA A 95 17.54 -29.50 22.20
N THR A 96 18.00 -30.16 21.13
CA THR A 96 18.61 -31.50 21.19
C THR A 96 19.93 -31.65 20.42
N GLY A 97 20.40 -30.61 19.74
CA GLY A 97 21.59 -30.64 18.91
C GLY A 97 21.37 -31.32 17.56
N LEU A 98 22.45 -31.84 16.95
CA LEU A 98 22.39 -32.48 15.63
C LEU A 98 21.58 -33.78 15.65
N HIS A 99 20.53 -33.81 14.83
CA HIS A 99 19.83 -35.04 14.46
C HIS A 99 20.33 -35.57 13.10
N PHE A 100 20.36 -36.89 12.89
CA PHE A 100 20.83 -37.48 11.62
C PHE A 100 20.09 -36.93 10.41
N ARG A 101 18.77 -36.71 10.54
CA ARG A 101 17.92 -36.13 9.48
C ARG A 101 18.36 -34.75 8.97
N HIS A 102 19.21 -34.01 9.71
CA HIS A 102 19.83 -32.78 9.19
C HIS A 102 20.75 -33.03 7.99
N THR A 103 21.26 -34.25 7.79
CA THR A 103 22.02 -34.60 6.57
C THR A 103 21.20 -34.43 5.30
N ASP A 104 19.87 -34.56 5.38
CA ASP A 104 18.99 -34.34 4.24
C ASP A 104 19.05 -32.88 3.76
N ASN A 105 19.15 -31.93 4.69
CA ASN A 105 19.32 -30.50 4.36
C ASN A 105 20.63 -30.25 3.60
N ILE A 106 21.72 -30.88 4.05
CA ILE A 106 23.03 -30.79 3.40
C ILE A 106 22.96 -31.38 1.99
N ASN A 107 22.33 -32.55 1.82
CA ASN A 107 22.18 -33.20 0.52
C ASN A 107 21.29 -32.39 -0.44
N LEU A 108 20.27 -31.70 0.08
CA LEU A 108 19.45 -30.77 -0.71
C LEU A 108 20.30 -29.61 -1.24
N TRP A 109 21.14 -29.02 -0.39
CA TRP A 109 22.07 -27.97 -0.82
C TRP A 109 23.09 -28.48 -1.85
N LEU A 110 23.70 -29.66 -1.62
CA LEU A 110 24.61 -30.28 -2.58
C LEU A 110 23.94 -30.56 -3.94
N SER A 111 22.66 -30.94 -3.93
CA SER A 111 21.87 -31.11 -5.14
C SER A 111 21.61 -29.78 -5.84
N ALA A 112 21.40 -28.70 -5.07
CA ALA A 112 21.21 -27.35 -5.61
C ALA A 112 22.49 -26.84 -6.30
N ILE A 113 23.66 -26.94 -5.64
CA ILE A 113 24.93 -26.49 -6.26
C ILE A 113 25.26 -27.29 -7.52
N ALA A 114 24.95 -28.59 -7.55
CA ALA A 114 25.10 -29.43 -8.73
C ALA A 114 24.14 -29.00 -9.86
N HIS A 115 22.91 -28.63 -9.52
CA HIS A 115 21.91 -28.20 -10.49
C HIS A 115 22.27 -26.88 -11.19
N VAL A 116 22.88 -25.95 -10.47
CA VAL A 116 23.34 -24.67 -11.06
C VAL A 116 24.62 -24.88 -11.88
N GLY A 117 25.31 -26.02 -11.72
CA GLY A 117 26.47 -26.39 -12.53
C GLY A 117 27.82 -25.98 -11.94
N LEU A 118 27.91 -25.81 -10.61
CA LEU A 118 29.20 -25.59 -9.96
C LEU A 118 30.09 -26.85 -10.17
N PRO A 119 31.38 -26.71 -10.51
CA PRO A 119 32.25 -27.86 -10.72
C PRO A 119 32.40 -28.75 -9.47
N PRO A 120 32.36 -30.09 -9.61
CA PRO A 120 32.49 -31.02 -8.47
C PRO A 120 33.78 -30.88 -7.67
N THR A 121 34.82 -30.27 -8.25
CA THR A 121 36.10 -29.98 -7.59
C THR A 121 35.94 -29.10 -6.34
N PHE A 122 34.89 -28.28 -6.30
CA PHE A 122 34.58 -27.40 -5.16
C PHE A 122 33.72 -28.07 -4.09
N PHE A 123 33.15 -29.25 -4.35
CA PHE A 123 32.11 -29.80 -3.48
C PHE A 123 32.72 -30.34 -2.18
N PRO A 124 32.13 -30.03 -1.02
CA PRO A 124 32.43 -30.71 0.23
C PRO A 124 31.66 -32.04 0.31
N GLU A 125 32.13 -32.95 1.17
CA GLU A 125 31.37 -34.14 1.55
C GLU A 125 30.40 -33.83 2.69
N THR A 126 29.31 -34.59 2.82
CA THR A 126 28.34 -34.40 3.92
C THR A 126 29.01 -34.50 5.30
N THR A 127 30.04 -35.34 5.44
CA THR A 127 30.82 -35.49 6.69
C THR A 127 31.75 -34.31 6.95
N ASP A 128 32.20 -33.58 5.93
CA ASP A 128 33.04 -32.38 6.11
C ASP A 128 32.29 -31.33 6.92
N LEU A 129 30.97 -31.25 6.72
CA LEU A 129 30.04 -30.34 7.38
C LEU A 129 29.42 -30.93 8.64
N TYR A 130 28.70 -32.05 8.54
CA TYR A 130 27.89 -32.60 9.65
C TYR A 130 28.75 -32.96 10.87
N ASP A 131 29.88 -33.64 10.63
CA ASP A 131 30.83 -34.05 11.67
C ASP A 131 31.91 -32.99 11.94
N LYS A 132 31.84 -31.81 11.29
CA LYS A 132 32.87 -30.75 11.35
C LYS A 132 34.28 -31.26 11.03
N LYS A 133 34.41 -32.20 10.07
CA LYS A 133 35.72 -32.79 9.69
C LYS A 133 36.58 -31.87 8.84
N ASN A 134 35.97 -31.05 7.97
CA ASN A 134 36.70 -30.15 7.08
C ASN A 134 35.86 -28.92 6.73
N MET A 135 35.60 -28.11 7.74
CA MET A 135 34.82 -26.89 7.58
C MET A 135 35.47 -25.84 6.65
N PRO A 136 36.81 -25.71 6.59
CA PRO A 136 37.46 -24.88 5.58
C PRO A 136 37.07 -25.22 4.13
N ARG A 137 36.83 -26.50 3.82
CA ARG A 137 36.34 -26.92 2.49
C ARG A 137 34.91 -26.48 2.21
N VAL A 138 34.05 -26.47 3.23
CA VAL A 138 32.68 -25.95 3.10
C VAL A 138 32.70 -24.45 2.84
N VAL A 139 33.51 -23.71 3.61
CA VAL A 139 33.70 -22.26 3.39
C VAL A 139 34.28 -21.98 2.00
N TYR A 140 35.26 -22.77 1.56
CA TYR A 140 35.80 -22.68 0.21
C TYR A 140 34.74 -22.89 -0.87
N CYS A 141 33.87 -23.89 -0.70
CA CYS A 141 32.73 -24.12 -1.59
C CYS A 141 31.77 -22.93 -1.61
N LEU A 142 31.50 -22.30 -0.46
CA LEU A 142 30.64 -21.11 -0.38
C LEU A 142 31.22 -19.93 -1.16
N HIS A 143 32.52 -19.70 -1.05
CA HIS A 143 33.23 -18.65 -1.82
C HIS A 143 33.23 -18.93 -3.34
N ALA A 144 33.40 -20.19 -3.73
CA ALA A 144 33.29 -20.58 -5.14
C ALA A 144 31.84 -20.42 -5.67
N LEU A 145 30.87 -20.85 -4.87
CA LEU A 145 29.44 -20.71 -5.17
C LEU A 145 29.02 -19.25 -5.27
N SER A 146 29.48 -18.37 -4.36
CA SER A 146 29.14 -16.96 -4.39
C SER A 146 29.63 -16.27 -5.66
N LEU A 147 30.87 -16.58 -6.08
CA LEU A 147 31.43 -16.03 -7.32
C LEU A 147 30.69 -16.56 -8.55
N PHE A 148 30.31 -17.84 -8.55
CA PHE A 148 29.59 -18.48 -9.64
C PHE A 148 28.15 -17.95 -9.77
N LEU A 149 27.42 -17.81 -8.66
CA LEU A 149 26.07 -17.24 -8.65
C LEU A 149 26.06 -15.75 -9.03
N PHE A 150 27.08 -14.99 -8.64
CA PHE A 150 27.25 -13.61 -9.08
C PHE A 150 27.44 -13.52 -10.61
N ARG A 151 28.25 -14.41 -11.21
CA ARG A 151 28.40 -14.51 -12.68
C ARG A 151 27.08 -14.78 -13.40
N LEU A 152 26.19 -15.56 -12.79
CA LEU A 152 24.87 -15.88 -13.33
C LEU A 152 23.81 -14.81 -13.04
N GLY A 153 24.15 -13.73 -12.33
CA GLY A 153 23.20 -12.70 -11.91
C GLY A 153 22.18 -13.18 -10.87
N LEU A 154 22.44 -14.28 -10.17
CA LEU A 154 21.53 -14.91 -9.21
C LEU A 154 21.78 -14.48 -7.76
N ALA A 155 22.94 -13.92 -7.45
CA ALA A 155 23.32 -13.50 -6.09
C ALA A 155 24.24 -12.25 -6.13
N PRO A 156 24.28 -11.44 -5.05
CA PRO A 156 25.22 -10.33 -4.92
C PRO A 156 26.67 -10.81 -4.83
N GLN A 157 27.63 -9.91 -5.11
CA GLN A 157 29.06 -10.19 -4.99
C GLN A 157 29.47 -10.35 -3.52
N ILE A 158 30.33 -11.33 -3.23
CA ILE A 158 31.01 -11.44 -1.94
C ILE A 158 32.11 -10.37 -1.83
N HIS A 159 32.17 -9.65 -0.71
CA HIS A 159 33.14 -8.58 -0.51
C HIS A 159 34.44 -9.14 0.09
N ASP A 160 35.61 -8.59 -0.30
CA ASP A 160 36.89 -8.89 0.36
C ASP A 160 37.06 -7.99 1.60
N LEU A 161 37.04 -8.61 2.77
CA LEU A 161 37.08 -7.97 4.09
C LEU A 161 38.43 -8.17 4.79
N TYR A 162 39.37 -8.86 4.14
CA TYR A 162 40.73 -9.00 4.65
C TYR A 162 41.37 -7.64 4.96
N GLY A 163 41.82 -7.46 6.22
CA GLY A 163 42.43 -6.22 6.71
C GLY A 163 41.44 -5.08 7.05
N LYS A 164 40.15 -5.23 6.74
CA LYS A 164 39.10 -4.23 7.04
C LYS A 164 38.37 -4.52 8.34
N VAL A 165 38.30 -5.80 8.73
CA VAL A 165 37.64 -6.27 9.95
C VAL A 165 38.68 -6.59 11.02
N LYS A 166 38.40 -6.17 12.25
CA LYS A 166 39.24 -6.45 13.41
C LYS A 166 38.57 -7.51 14.28
N PHE A 167 39.32 -8.54 14.62
CA PHE A 167 38.93 -9.57 15.59
C PHE A 167 39.74 -9.38 16.87
N THR A 168 39.19 -9.83 17.98
CA THR A 168 39.89 -9.84 19.28
C THR A 168 41.01 -10.88 19.26
N ALA A 169 42.03 -10.68 20.11
CA ALA A 169 43.13 -11.63 20.25
C ALA A 169 42.64 -13.03 20.70
N GLU A 170 41.58 -13.06 21.50
CA GLU A 170 40.96 -14.30 21.99
C GLU A 170 40.29 -15.08 20.84
N GLU A 171 39.57 -14.42 19.94
CA GLU A 171 38.93 -15.05 18.78
C GLU A 171 39.98 -15.61 17.80
N VAL A 172 41.05 -14.85 17.54
CA VAL A 172 42.15 -15.30 16.66
C VAL A 172 42.88 -16.48 17.28
N SER A 173 43.15 -16.45 18.59
CA SER A 173 43.81 -17.56 19.30
C SER A 173 42.93 -18.82 19.34
N HIS A 174 41.62 -18.64 19.59
CA HIS A 174 40.65 -19.74 19.55
C HIS A 174 40.62 -20.41 18.17
N MET A 175 40.52 -19.60 17.10
CA MET A 175 40.51 -20.12 15.73
C MET A 175 41.85 -20.78 15.35
N ALA A 176 42.98 -20.23 15.79
CA ALA A 176 44.29 -20.83 15.57
C ALA A 176 44.42 -22.22 16.23
N SER A 177 43.87 -22.39 17.44
CA SER A 177 43.82 -23.66 18.15
C SER A 177 42.92 -24.68 17.43
N GLU A 178 41.72 -24.27 17.01
CA GLU A 178 40.80 -25.14 16.27
C GLU A 178 41.41 -25.61 14.94
N LEU A 179 41.99 -24.72 14.13
CA LEU A 179 42.67 -25.07 12.88
C LEU A 179 43.87 -26.00 13.13
N GLY A 180 44.62 -25.78 14.22
CA GLY A 180 45.74 -26.62 14.62
C GLY A 180 45.32 -28.04 15.01
N ARG A 181 44.15 -28.22 15.63
CA ARG A 181 43.65 -29.52 16.10
C ARG A 181 43.37 -30.51 14.96
N TYR A 182 42.95 -30.01 13.80
CA TYR A 182 42.61 -30.83 12.64
C TYR A 182 43.74 -30.97 11.61
N GLY A 183 44.84 -30.21 11.77
CA GLY A 183 45.99 -30.27 10.86
C GLY A 183 45.65 -29.93 9.40
N LEU A 184 44.57 -29.17 9.18
CA LEU A 184 44.05 -28.87 7.85
C LEU A 184 44.85 -27.73 7.21
N GLN A 185 45.25 -27.91 5.95
CA GLN A 185 45.76 -26.82 5.14
C GLN A 185 44.58 -26.01 4.58
N LEU A 186 44.62 -24.69 4.76
CA LEU A 186 43.62 -23.82 4.15
C LEU A 186 43.71 -23.90 2.61
N PRO A 187 42.58 -24.09 1.92
CA PRO A 187 42.56 -24.07 0.46
C PRO A 187 42.92 -22.69 -0.08
N ALA A 188 43.42 -22.63 -1.31
CA ALA A 188 43.86 -21.38 -1.93
C ALA A 188 42.66 -20.52 -2.39
N PHE A 189 42.09 -19.73 -1.48
CA PHE A 189 40.94 -18.84 -1.75
C PHE A 189 41.21 -17.84 -2.89
N SER A 190 42.44 -17.35 -3.02
CA SER A 190 42.83 -16.41 -4.09
C SER A 190 42.80 -17.02 -5.50
N LYS A 191 42.81 -18.35 -5.62
CA LYS A 191 42.83 -19.05 -6.92
C LYS A 191 41.45 -19.51 -7.39
N ILE A 192 40.40 -19.31 -6.58
CA ILE A 192 39.02 -19.75 -6.87
C ILE A 192 38.55 -19.20 -8.23
N GLY A 193 38.75 -17.90 -8.48
CA GLY A 193 38.32 -17.27 -9.71
C GLY A 193 39.01 -17.80 -10.98
N GLY A 194 40.27 -18.21 -10.85
CA GLY A 194 41.04 -18.82 -11.94
C GLY A 194 40.60 -20.26 -12.24
N ILE A 195 40.38 -21.07 -11.19
CA ILE A 195 39.95 -22.47 -11.31
C ILE A 195 38.49 -22.58 -11.81
N LEU A 196 37.65 -21.59 -11.48
CA LEU A 196 36.30 -21.46 -12.06
C LEU A 196 36.34 -20.97 -13.51
N ALA A 197 37.40 -20.31 -13.99
CA ALA A 197 37.48 -19.85 -15.38
C ALA A 197 37.92 -20.99 -16.31
N SER A 198 39.11 -21.55 -16.08
CA SER A 198 39.22 -22.93 -15.61
C SER A 198 38.36 -24.01 -16.25
N GLU A 199 37.65 -24.67 -15.35
CA GLU A 199 36.76 -25.82 -15.59
C GLU A 199 35.50 -25.51 -16.41
N LEU A 200 35.15 -24.22 -16.63
CA LEU A 200 33.89 -23.80 -17.26
C LEU A 200 34.02 -23.44 -18.74
N SER A 201 35.24 -23.36 -19.30
CA SER A 201 35.43 -23.01 -20.72
C SER A 201 36.41 -23.96 -21.41
N GLY A 202 35.95 -24.63 -22.47
CA GLY A 202 36.82 -25.46 -23.34
C GLY A 202 37.84 -24.65 -24.16
N ASP A 203 37.87 -23.32 -24.00
CA ASP A 203 38.80 -22.41 -24.66
C ASP A 203 39.07 -21.17 -23.77
N GLU A 204 39.60 -21.40 -22.56
CA GLU A 204 39.94 -20.36 -21.57
C GLU A 204 40.77 -19.22 -22.14
N ALA A 205 41.65 -19.51 -23.11
CA ALA A 205 42.49 -18.51 -23.75
C ALA A 205 41.65 -17.50 -24.56
N ALA A 206 40.59 -17.97 -25.22
CA ALA A 206 39.70 -17.11 -26.00
C ALA A 206 38.85 -16.20 -25.11
N VAL A 207 38.34 -16.73 -23.99
CA VAL A 207 37.57 -15.94 -23.00
C VAL A 207 38.48 -14.91 -22.33
N HIS A 208 39.67 -15.32 -21.89
CA HIS A 208 40.63 -14.42 -21.27
C HIS A 208 41.09 -13.32 -22.25
N ALA A 209 41.38 -13.66 -23.51
CA ALA A 209 41.73 -12.68 -24.54
C ALA A 209 40.58 -11.71 -24.83
N ALA A 210 39.33 -12.19 -24.85
CA ALA A 210 38.17 -11.33 -25.06
C ALA A 210 37.95 -10.36 -23.88
N VAL A 211 38.12 -10.83 -22.64
CA VAL A 211 38.04 -9.98 -21.43
C VAL A 211 39.15 -8.93 -21.40
N LEU A 212 40.38 -9.29 -21.80
CA LEU A 212 41.49 -8.34 -21.94
C LEU A 212 41.16 -7.30 -23.02
N ALA A 213 40.68 -7.72 -24.19
CA ALA A 213 40.29 -6.82 -25.27
C ALA A 213 39.20 -5.83 -24.85
N ILE A 214 38.22 -6.26 -24.04
CA ILE A 214 37.20 -5.37 -23.46
C ILE A 214 37.86 -4.34 -22.55
N ASN A 215 38.72 -4.78 -21.65
CA ASN A 215 39.41 -3.89 -20.72
C ASN A 215 40.30 -2.85 -21.42
N GLU A 216 40.99 -3.24 -22.49
CA GLU A 216 41.79 -2.35 -23.33
C GLU A 216 40.90 -1.39 -24.13
N ALA A 217 39.76 -1.85 -24.65
CA ALA A 217 38.79 -0.98 -25.32
C ALA A 217 38.24 0.10 -24.37
N VAL A 218 37.90 -0.29 -23.13
CA VAL A 218 37.45 0.64 -22.09
C VAL A 218 38.52 1.68 -21.77
N GLU A 219 39.80 1.30 -21.72
CA GLU A 219 40.91 2.24 -21.48
C GLU A 219 41.13 3.22 -22.64
N ARG A 220 40.89 2.78 -23.88
CA ARG A 220 40.94 3.65 -25.05
C ARG A 220 39.84 4.72 -25.05
N GLY A 221 38.75 4.51 -24.32
CA GLY A 221 37.72 5.53 -24.10
C GLY A 221 36.73 5.70 -25.26
N VAL A 222 36.79 4.85 -26.28
CA VAL A 222 35.93 4.93 -27.47
C VAL A 222 34.74 3.99 -27.33
N ALA A 223 33.54 4.53 -27.17
CA ALA A 223 32.33 3.74 -26.92
C ALA A 223 32.04 2.69 -28.02
N ALA A 224 32.31 3.00 -29.28
CA ALA A 224 32.14 2.06 -30.39
C ALA A 224 33.08 0.86 -30.29
N ASP A 225 34.34 1.08 -29.89
CA ASP A 225 35.34 0.03 -29.72
C ASP A 225 35.00 -0.86 -28.53
N THR A 226 34.52 -0.26 -27.44
CA THR A 226 34.06 -1.00 -26.25
C THR A 226 32.83 -1.84 -26.56
N LEU A 227 31.86 -1.31 -27.29
CA LEU A 227 30.72 -2.10 -27.75
C LEU A 227 31.18 -3.28 -28.62
N ALA A 228 32.07 -3.05 -29.58
CA ALA A 228 32.59 -4.11 -30.45
C ALA A 228 33.31 -5.20 -29.65
N ALA A 229 34.05 -4.82 -28.60
CA ALA A 229 34.70 -5.76 -27.70
C ALA A 229 33.70 -6.53 -26.82
N LEU A 230 32.66 -5.87 -26.32
CA LEU A 230 31.59 -6.51 -25.53
C LEU A 230 30.76 -7.50 -26.36
N GLN A 231 30.57 -7.23 -27.66
CA GLN A 231 29.87 -8.11 -28.59
C GLN A 231 30.71 -9.32 -29.04
N ASN A 232 31.96 -9.44 -28.59
CA ASN A 232 32.80 -10.59 -28.91
C ASN A 232 32.17 -11.88 -28.35
N PRO A 233 31.81 -12.87 -29.21
CA PRO A 233 31.19 -14.11 -28.75
C PRO A 233 32.04 -14.87 -27.73
N SER A 234 33.37 -14.76 -27.84
CA SER A 234 34.31 -15.39 -26.90
C SER A 234 34.27 -14.75 -25.51
N ALA A 235 33.73 -13.54 -25.34
CA ALA A 235 33.55 -12.92 -24.03
C ALA A 235 32.42 -13.57 -23.22
N LEU A 236 31.54 -14.35 -23.87
CA LEU A 236 30.39 -15.03 -23.25
C LEU A 236 29.52 -14.06 -22.43
N LEU A 237 29.33 -12.84 -22.93
CA LEU A 237 28.47 -11.83 -22.32
C LEU A 237 27.05 -11.94 -22.86
N GLY A 238 26.07 -11.80 -21.97
CA GLY A 238 24.64 -11.78 -22.30
C GLY A 238 24.10 -10.37 -22.46
N ASP A 239 23.08 -10.23 -23.30
CA ASP A 239 22.24 -9.02 -23.44
C ASP A 239 22.99 -7.71 -23.71
N VAL A 240 24.08 -7.74 -24.49
CA VAL A 240 24.78 -6.51 -24.91
C VAL A 240 23.93 -5.76 -25.95
N ARG A 241 23.54 -4.52 -25.65
CA ARG A 241 22.64 -3.69 -26.48
C ARG A 241 23.39 -2.54 -27.13
N GLY A 242 23.30 -2.45 -28.47
CA GLY A 242 23.95 -1.40 -29.25
C GLY A 242 23.67 0.05 -28.79
N PRO A 243 22.41 0.42 -28.50
CA PRO A 243 22.06 1.78 -28.06
C PRO A 243 22.75 2.23 -26.76
N LEU A 244 23.19 1.30 -25.90
CA LEU A 244 23.77 1.60 -24.58
C LEU A 244 25.30 1.67 -24.60
N ALA A 245 25.93 1.72 -25.79
CA ALA A 245 27.38 1.72 -25.94
C ALA A 245 28.10 2.78 -25.09
N ALA A 246 27.57 4.01 -25.06
CA ALA A 246 28.15 5.11 -24.29
C ALA A 246 28.05 4.83 -22.77
N THR A 247 26.88 4.37 -22.31
CA THR A 247 26.64 4.03 -20.90
C THR A 247 27.55 2.89 -20.44
N TYR A 248 27.72 1.83 -21.26
CA TYR A 248 28.65 0.75 -20.94
C TYR A 248 30.08 1.25 -20.79
N GLN A 249 30.55 2.10 -21.73
CA GLN A 249 31.89 2.67 -21.68
C GLN A 249 32.10 3.48 -20.39
N GLU A 250 31.14 4.31 -20.01
CA GLU A 250 31.24 5.15 -18.81
C GLU A 250 31.27 4.31 -17.52
N LEU A 251 30.30 3.40 -17.35
CA LEU A 251 30.21 2.55 -16.15
C LEU A 251 31.42 1.62 -16.01
N LEU A 252 31.87 0.98 -17.10
CA LEU A 252 33.05 0.11 -17.05
C LEU A 252 34.32 0.91 -16.77
N ALA A 253 34.45 2.13 -17.31
CA ALA A 253 35.59 2.99 -17.03
C ALA A 253 35.60 3.48 -15.57
N GLN A 254 34.43 3.76 -14.99
CA GLN A 254 34.30 4.08 -13.57
C GLN A 254 34.67 2.87 -12.70
N ALA A 255 34.12 1.69 -12.99
CA ALA A 255 34.43 0.46 -12.27
C ALA A 255 35.93 0.12 -12.30
N LYS A 256 36.59 0.32 -13.44
CA LYS A 256 38.06 0.18 -13.54
C LYS A 256 38.81 1.16 -12.65
N ARG A 257 38.37 2.43 -12.59
CA ARG A 257 38.98 3.46 -11.73
C ARG A 257 38.84 3.08 -10.25
N GLU A 258 37.64 2.68 -9.82
CA GLU A 258 37.36 2.27 -8.44
C GLU A 258 38.17 1.02 -8.04
N LYS A 259 38.29 0.05 -8.94
CA LYS A 259 39.11 -1.15 -8.73
C LYS A 259 40.61 -0.80 -8.59
N ALA A 260 41.11 0.08 -9.46
CA ALA A 260 42.49 0.54 -9.40
C ALA A 260 42.81 1.34 -8.13
N THR A 261 41.87 2.17 -7.64
CA THR A 261 42.04 2.88 -6.36
C THR A 261 42.04 1.91 -5.17
N ASN A 262 41.16 0.91 -5.18
CA ASN A 262 41.09 -0.10 -4.12
C ASN A 262 42.35 -0.99 -4.06
N ALA A 263 42.99 -1.25 -5.20
CA ALA A 263 44.25 -1.96 -5.27
C ALA A 263 45.46 -1.11 -4.80
N GLY A 264 45.40 0.22 -4.98
CA GLY A 264 46.48 1.15 -4.62
C GLY A 264 46.65 1.40 -3.12
N SER A 265 45.65 1.08 -2.29
CA SER A 265 45.71 1.22 -0.84
C SER A 265 46.45 0.08 -0.12
N ARG A 266 46.98 -0.91 -0.85
CA ARG A 266 47.77 -2.03 -0.33
C ARG A 266 49.26 -1.64 -0.29
N GLU A 267 49.76 -1.22 0.87
CA GLU A 267 51.20 -1.09 1.13
C GLU A 267 51.81 -2.49 1.30
N ASP A 268 52.05 -3.21 0.22
CA ASP A 268 53.19 -4.12 0.17
C ASP A 268 53.66 -4.33 -1.27
N GLY A 269 54.93 -4.03 -1.49
CA GLY A 269 55.56 -4.09 -2.79
C GLY A 269 56.11 -5.48 -3.04
N GLU A 270 55.29 -6.40 -3.56
CA GLU A 270 55.75 -7.54 -4.36
C GLU A 270 54.53 -8.21 -5.04
N SER A 271 54.55 -8.19 -6.39
CA SER A 271 53.52 -8.67 -7.33
C SER A 271 52.26 -7.81 -7.52
N ARG A 272 52.39 -6.68 -8.23
CA ARG A 272 51.26 -6.06 -8.97
C ARG A 272 50.82 -7.02 -10.07
N ASP A 273 49.78 -7.80 -9.81
CA ASP A 273 49.21 -8.70 -10.81
C ASP A 273 48.26 -7.93 -11.74
N ILE A 274 48.28 -8.25 -13.04
CA ILE A 274 47.49 -7.58 -14.09
C ILE A 274 45.99 -7.57 -13.74
N TYR A 275 45.54 -8.57 -12.97
CA TYR A 275 44.17 -8.75 -12.50
C TYR A 275 43.69 -7.73 -11.46
N ASP A 276 44.58 -7.00 -10.79
CA ASP A 276 44.20 -5.95 -9.82
C ASP A 276 43.63 -4.69 -10.50
N ARG A 277 43.87 -4.53 -11.81
CA ARG A 277 43.40 -3.37 -12.61
C ARG A 277 42.34 -3.73 -13.66
N HIS A 278 42.27 -5.00 -14.05
CA HIS A 278 41.34 -5.46 -15.06
C HIS A 278 40.02 -5.92 -14.43
N LEU A 279 38.90 -5.57 -15.05
CA LEU A 279 37.62 -6.15 -14.73
C LEU A 279 37.59 -7.60 -15.20
N THR A 280 37.05 -8.47 -14.37
CA THR A 280 36.74 -9.85 -14.71
C THR A 280 35.51 -9.91 -15.60
N GLN A 281 35.32 -11.02 -16.32
CA GLN A 281 34.11 -11.28 -17.10
C GLN A 281 32.82 -11.08 -16.27
N ALA A 282 32.83 -11.53 -15.01
CA ALA A 282 31.71 -11.43 -14.08
C ALA A 282 31.34 -9.97 -13.78
N GLU A 283 32.35 -9.15 -13.47
CA GLU A 283 32.17 -7.72 -13.19
C GLU A 283 31.67 -7.01 -14.44
N ILE A 284 32.24 -7.32 -15.62
CA ILE A 284 31.79 -6.76 -16.89
C ILE A 284 30.31 -7.11 -17.15
N GLN A 285 29.92 -8.39 -17.00
CA GLN A 285 28.52 -8.80 -17.16
C GLN A 285 27.60 -8.09 -16.16
N GLY A 286 28.04 -7.94 -14.90
CA GLY A 286 27.29 -7.22 -13.87
C GLY A 286 27.03 -5.77 -14.27
N HIS A 287 28.06 -5.05 -14.73
CA HIS A 287 27.92 -3.66 -15.18
C HIS A 287 27.09 -3.52 -16.47
N VAL A 288 27.22 -4.44 -17.42
CA VAL A 288 26.37 -4.49 -18.62
C VAL A 288 24.90 -4.70 -18.23
N SER A 289 24.63 -5.64 -17.33
CA SER A 289 23.28 -5.91 -16.84
C SER A 289 22.69 -4.71 -16.08
N HIS A 290 23.52 -4.02 -15.28
CA HIS A 290 23.11 -2.80 -14.59
C HIS A 290 22.78 -1.66 -15.55
N ALA A 291 23.63 -1.41 -16.56
CA ALA A 291 23.32 -0.43 -17.62
C ALA A 291 22.04 -0.77 -18.38
N ASN A 292 21.78 -2.05 -18.65
CA ASN A 292 20.54 -2.48 -19.30
C ASN A 292 19.30 -2.15 -18.46
N ILE A 293 19.38 -2.34 -17.14
CA ILE A 293 18.30 -1.99 -16.22
C ILE A 293 18.09 -0.48 -16.23
N LEU A 294 19.16 0.32 -16.10
CA LEU A 294 19.07 1.78 -16.12
C LEU A 294 18.45 2.30 -17.42
N GLY A 295 18.92 1.83 -18.57
CA GLY A 295 18.36 2.25 -19.86
C GLY A 295 16.90 1.82 -20.04
N ALA A 296 16.50 0.67 -19.48
CA ALA A 296 15.09 0.27 -19.49
C ALA A 296 14.23 1.14 -18.54
N LEU A 297 14.77 1.57 -17.39
CA LEU A 297 14.09 2.51 -16.49
C LEU A 297 13.97 3.91 -17.10
N GLU A 298 14.97 4.38 -17.84
CA GLU A 298 14.89 5.63 -18.62
C GLU A 298 13.82 5.56 -19.71
N ALA A 299 13.66 4.39 -20.36
CA ALA A 299 12.59 4.17 -21.33
C ALA A 299 11.21 4.19 -20.67
N VAL A 300 11.08 3.61 -19.46
CA VAL A 300 9.86 3.71 -18.64
C VAL A 300 9.57 5.18 -18.32
N ASP A 301 10.55 5.93 -17.84
CA ASP A 301 10.41 7.35 -17.49
C ASP A 301 10.00 8.20 -18.69
N SER A 302 10.67 8.02 -19.83
CA SER A 302 10.32 8.68 -21.09
C SER A 302 8.87 8.41 -21.51
N ALA A 303 8.38 7.19 -21.29
CA ALA A 303 7.00 6.83 -21.59
C ALA A 303 6.00 7.45 -20.59
N LEU A 304 6.38 7.60 -19.31
CA LEU A 304 5.59 8.31 -18.30
C LEU A 304 5.52 9.81 -18.61
N GLU A 305 6.63 10.44 -18.97
CA GLU A 305 6.68 11.85 -19.40
C GLU A 305 5.83 12.07 -20.66
N GLY A 306 5.93 11.15 -21.62
CA GLY A 306 5.14 11.17 -22.85
C GLY A 306 3.65 10.83 -22.67
N GLN A 307 3.23 10.42 -21.46
CA GLN A 307 1.86 9.98 -21.14
C GLN A 307 1.31 8.96 -22.16
N SER A 308 2.15 8.01 -22.60
CA SER A 308 1.78 7.01 -23.60
C SER A 308 1.64 5.62 -22.94
N PRO A 309 0.41 5.09 -22.81
CA PRO A 309 0.18 3.75 -22.29
C PRO A 309 0.87 2.66 -23.11
N GLU A 310 0.90 2.81 -24.44
CA GLU A 310 1.50 1.82 -25.34
C GLU A 310 3.03 1.79 -25.22
N ALA A 311 3.68 2.96 -25.22
CA ALA A 311 5.13 3.04 -25.04
C ALA A 311 5.56 2.54 -23.65
N LEU A 312 4.75 2.85 -22.62
CA LEU A 312 5.01 2.38 -21.27
C LEU A 312 4.90 0.85 -21.20
N LEU A 313 3.88 0.27 -21.82
CA LEU A 313 3.72 -1.17 -21.85
C LEU A 313 4.88 -1.87 -22.57
N GLU A 314 5.41 -1.29 -23.64
CA GLU A 314 6.60 -1.77 -24.34
C GLU A 314 7.83 -1.72 -23.44
N ALA A 315 8.08 -0.58 -22.76
CA ALA A 315 9.19 -0.41 -21.84
C ALA A 315 9.11 -1.39 -20.64
N LEU A 316 7.93 -1.60 -20.06
CA LEU A 316 7.72 -2.56 -18.97
C LEU A 316 7.92 -4.02 -19.39
N GLN A 317 7.79 -4.34 -20.68
CA GLN A 317 8.05 -5.67 -21.23
C GLN A 317 9.54 -5.91 -21.54
N ASP A 318 10.39 -4.92 -21.33
CA ASP A 318 11.83 -5.06 -21.56
C ASP A 318 12.42 -6.20 -20.68
N PRO A 319 13.10 -7.20 -21.29
CA PRO A 319 13.68 -8.32 -20.55
C PRO A 319 14.66 -7.93 -19.44
N ALA A 320 15.34 -6.77 -19.53
CA ALA A 320 16.30 -6.33 -18.52
C ALA A 320 15.62 -6.03 -17.18
N LEU A 321 14.39 -5.51 -17.20
CA LEU A 321 13.63 -5.27 -15.98
C LEU A 321 13.14 -6.58 -15.36
N ALA A 322 12.97 -7.64 -16.15
CA ALA A 322 12.49 -8.96 -15.70
C ALA A 322 11.24 -8.86 -14.81
N LEU A 323 10.32 -7.94 -15.15
CA LEU A 323 9.11 -7.68 -14.38
C LEU A 323 8.14 -8.86 -14.48
N ARG A 324 7.47 -9.14 -13.36
CA ARG A 324 6.46 -10.19 -13.25
C ARG A 324 5.08 -9.60 -13.33
N GLY A 325 4.21 -10.25 -14.11
CA GLY A 325 2.79 -9.95 -14.15
C GLY A 325 2.39 -8.75 -15.00
N VAL A 326 3.24 -8.28 -15.93
CA VAL A 326 2.87 -7.24 -16.90
C VAL A 326 1.83 -7.80 -17.88
N ARG A 327 0.67 -7.16 -18.00
CA ARG A 327 -0.48 -7.59 -18.80
C ARG A 327 -0.78 -6.57 -19.89
N ARG A 328 -0.94 -7.02 -21.14
CA ARG A 328 -1.17 -6.12 -22.29
C ARG A 328 -2.42 -5.25 -22.19
N GLY A 329 -3.50 -5.77 -21.60
CA GLY A 329 -4.74 -5.02 -21.44
C GLY A 329 -4.74 -4.03 -20.28
N PHE A 330 -3.62 -3.81 -19.59
CA PHE A 330 -3.54 -3.01 -18.35
C PHE A 330 -2.72 -1.72 -18.48
N ALA A 331 -2.39 -1.32 -19.71
CA ALA A 331 -1.54 -0.17 -20.00
C ALA A 331 -1.98 1.11 -19.28
N ASP A 332 -3.28 1.44 -19.30
CA ASP A 332 -3.81 2.65 -18.66
C ASP A 332 -3.67 2.62 -17.13
N TRP A 333 -3.89 1.46 -16.50
CA TRP A 333 -3.69 1.33 -15.04
C TRP A 333 -2.21 1.43 -14.67
N TYR A 334 -1.31 0.91 -15.50
CA TYR A 334 0.13 1.09 -15.29
C TYR A 334 0.53 2.54 -15.41
N LEU A 335 0.04 3.25 -16.43
CA LEU A 335 0.34 4.66 -16.63
C LEU A 335 -0.15 5.48 -15.42
N GLN A 336 -1.41 5.31 -15.03
CA GLN A 336 -1.95 6.06 -13.90
C GLN A 336 -1.21 5.77 -12.58
N GLN A 337 -0.87 4.51 -12.30
CA GLN A 337 -0.18 4.14 -11.08
C GLN A 337 1.28 4.63 -11.07
N LEU A 338 2.04 4.34 -12.13
CA LEU A 338 3.46 4.68 -12.17
C LEU A 338 3.70 6.18 -12.35
N SER A 339 2.80 6.92 -13.01
CA SER A 339 2.85 8.39 -13.00
C SER A 339 2.66 8.94 -11.58
N SER A 340 1.72 8.40 -10.80
CA SER A 340 1.55 8.78 -9.40
C SER A 340 2.78 8.44 -8.55
N ASP A 341 3.35 7.25 -8.72
CA ASP A 341 4.53 6.81 -7.98
C ASP A 341 5.74 7.71 -8.33
N ARG A 342 5.90 8.06 -9.61
CA ARG A 342 6.95 8.96 -10.10
C ARG A 342 6.79 10.38 -9.58
N GLU A 343 5.57 10.93 -9.58
CA GLU A 343 5.27 12.25 -9.00
C GLU A 343 5.58 12.30 -7.50
N GLN A 344 5.24 11.24 -6.76
CA GLN A 344 5.56 11.14 -5.34
C GLN A 344 7.08 11.11 -5.12
N LYS A 345 7.81 10.26 -5.85
CA LYS A 345 9.27 10.18 -5.73
C LYS A 345 9.95 11.51 -6.09
N ALA A 346 9.44 12.19 -7.12
CA ALA A 346 9.92 13.51 -7.52
C ALA A 346 9.75 14.58 -6.43
N GLN A 347 8.70 14.49 -5.62
CA GLN A 347 8.48 15.38 -4.47
C GLN A 347 9.44 15.10 -3.31
N GLU A 348 9.84 13.84 -3.12
CA GLU A 348 10.69 13.40 -2.01
C GLU A 348 12.19 13.56 -2.30
N LEU A 349 12.64 13.18 -3.50
CA LEU A 349 14.06 13.08 -3.87
C LEU A 349 14.48 14.03 -5.00
N GLY A 350 13.51 14.63 -5.70
CA GLY A 350 13.74 15.57 -6.81
C GLY A 350 13.34 15.00 -8.17
N PRO A 351 13.12 15.87 -9.18
CA PRO A 351 12.57 15.47 -10.48
C PRO A 351 13.52 14.59 -11.30
N GLU A 352 14.83 14.63 -11.05
CA GLU A 352 15.83 13.84 -11.77
C GLU A 352 15.89 12.38 -11.33
N GLU A 353 15.28 12.03 -10.18
CA GLU A 353 15.34 10.69 -9.63
C GLU A 353 14.32 9.75 -10.30
N LEU A 354 14.81 8.70 -10.96
CA LEU A 354 13.99 7.68 -11.62
C LEU A 354 13.38 6.70 -10.62
N LEU A 355 12.29 6.03 -11.01
CA LEU A 355 11.80 4.87 -10.28
C LEU A 355 12.81 3.73 -10.36
N GLU A 356 13.06 3.09 -9.22
CA GLU A 356 13.86 1.86 -9.14
C GLU A 356 13.08 0.68 -9.70
N LYS A 357 13.79 -0.37 -10.13
CA LYS A 357 13.18 -1.59 -10.67
C LYS A 357 12.17 -2.21 -9.70
N GLU A 358 12.49 -2.22 -8.41
CA GLU A 358 11.63 -2.74 -7.34
C GLU A 358 10.36 -1.91 -7.18
N GLU A 359 10.46 -0.59 -7.30
CA GLU A 359 9.33 0.33 -7.25
C GLU A 359 8.42 0.15 -8.48
N VAL A 360 9.00 0.02 -9.68
CA VAL A 360 8.24 -0.28 -10.90
C VAL A 360 7.52 -1.62 -10.78
N GLN A 361 8.18 -2.65 -10.23
CA GLN A 361 7.55 -3.95 -9.99
C GLN A 361 6.39 -3.86 -8.98
N ALA A 362 6.53 -3.06 -7.92
CA ALA A 362 5.48 -2.80 -6.95
C ALA A 362 4.30 -2.04 -7.58
N GLY A 363 4.58 -0.99 -8.38
CA GLY A 363 3.57 -0.23 -9.12
C GLY A 363 2.78 -1.12 -10.09
N VAL A 364 3.45 -2.00 -10.85
CA VAL A 364 2.79 -3.00 -11.71
C VAL A 364 1.87 -3.93 -10.91
N ALA A 365 2.31 -4.40 -9.73
CA ALA A 365 1.48 -5.26 -8.88
C ALA A 365 0.24 -4.51 -8.34
N THR A 366 0.40 -3.27 -7.90
CA THR A 366 -0.68 -2.40 -7.43
C THR A 366 -1.68 -2.10 -8.54
N ALA A 367 -1.20 -1.72 -9.72
CA ALA A 367 -2.02 -1.47 -10.89
C ALA A 367 -2.82 -2.71 -11.32
N ASN A 368 -2.20 -3.89 -11.31
CA ASN A 368 -2.88 -5.16 -11.56
C ASN A 368 -4.00 -5.42 -10.56
N ALA A 369 -3.73 -5.26 -9.27
CA ALA A 369 -4.73 -5.46 -8.22
C ALA A 369 -5.90 -4.48 -8.37
N ARG A 370 -5.63 -3.22 -8.73
CA ARG A 370 -6.64 -2.19 -8.99
C ARG A 370 -7.49 -2.54 -10.21
N GLY A 371 -6.87 -2.85 -11.35
CA GLY A 371 -7.61 -3.24 -12.55
C GLY A 371 -8.42 -4.53 -12.37
N ASP A 372 -7.90 -5.52 -11.61
CA ASP A 372 -8.65 -6.73 -11.27
C ASP A 372 -9.89 -6.42 -10.43
N ARG A 373 -9.80 -5.49 -9.46
CA ARG A 373 -10.95 -5.03 -8.65
C ARG A 373 -11.99 -4.31 -9.52
N GLU A 374 -11.56 -3.44 -10.42
CA GLU A 374 -12.46 -2.68 -11.30
C GLU A 374 -13.19 -3.61 -12.29
N LEU A 375 -12.46 -4.55 -12.92
CA LEU A 375 -13.08 -5.55 -13.79
C LEU A 375 -14.05 -6.47 -13.03
N ALA A 376 -13.73 -6.85 -11.79
CA ALA A 376 -14.63 -7.63 -10.94
C ALA A 376 -15.90 -6.84 -10.59
N MET A 377 -15.77 -5.55 -10.28
CA MET A 377 -16.88 -4.64 -10.04
C MET A 377 -17.79 -4.51 -11.25
N LEU A 378 -17.24 -4.26 -12.44
CA LEU A 378 -18.03 -4.17 -13.67
C LEU A 378 -18.78 -5.48 -13.97
N ARG A 379 -18.17 -6.63 -13.70
CA ARG A 379 -18.86 -7.94 -13.81
C ARG A 379 -19.98 -8.08 -12.79
N ALA A 380 -19.78 -7.63 -11.55
CA ALA A 380 -20.81 -7.65 -10.51
C ALA A 380 -21.99 -6.73 -10.87
N VAL A 381 -21.73 -5.51 -11.34
CA VAL A 381 -22.75 -4.56 -11.83
C VAL A 381 -23.59 -5.15 -12.97
N ARG A 382 -22.97 -5.86 -13.91
CA ARG A 382 -23.71 -6.58 -14.97
C ARG A 382 -24.62 -7.67 -14.40
N ARG A 383 -24.13 -8.45 -13.42
CA ARG A 383 -24.94 -9.48 -12.75
C ARG A 383 -26.12 -8.88 -11.99
N ILE A 384 -25.90 -7.77 -11.27
CA ILE A 384 -26.97 -7.02 -10.59
C ILE A 384 -28.03 -6.57 -11.60
N ASN A 385 -27.62 -5.95 -12.71
CA ASN A 385 -28.54 -5.51 -13.75
C ASN A 385 -29.36 -6.66 -14.36
N GLN A 386 -28.74 -7.83 -14.53
CA GLN A 386 -29.43 -9.03 -14.98
C GLN A 386 -30.44 -9.55 -13.94
N ALA A 387 -30.06 -9.57 -12.66
CA ALA A 387 -30.94 -9.99 -11.56
C ALA A 387 -32.16 -9.07 -11.43
N ILE A 388 -31.96 -7.74 -11.53
CA ILE A 388 -33.05 -6.76 -11.53
C ILE A 388 -34.03 -7.03 -12.66
N ARG A 389 -33.56 -7.33 -13.87
CA ARG A 389 -34.42 -7.68 -15.03
C ARG A 389 -35.16 -8.99 -14.85
N ALA A 390 -34.53 -9.97 -14.20
CA ALA A 390 -35.16 -11.27 -13.94
C ALA A 390 -36.34 -11.15 -12.97
N GLY A 391 -36.38 -10.10 -12.14
CA GLY A 391 -37.53 -9.80 -11.27
C GLY A 391 -37.55 -10.56 -9.95
N VAL A 392 -36.55 -11.39 -9.67
CA VAL A 392 -36.49 -12.21 -8.46
C VAL A 392 -35.79 -11.44 -7.33
N ALA A 393 -36.56 -10.99 -6.35
CA ALA A 393 -36.07 -10.15 -5.26
C ALA A 393 -34.89 -10.74 -4.47
N ALA A 394 -34.93 -12.06 -4.23
CA ALA A 394 -33.86 -12.76 -3.52
C ALA A 394 -32.54 -12.75 -4.30
N ASP A 395 -32.61 -12.91 -5.63
CA ASP A 395 -31.42 -12.92 -6.49
C ASP A 395 -30.82 -11.52 -6.61
N THR A 396 -31.65 -10.48 -6.72
CA THR A 396 -31.19 -9.08 -6.75
C THR A 396 -30.43 -8.71 -5.49
N VAL A 397 -30.96 -9.01 -4.31
CA VAL A 397 -30.24 -8.76 -3.05
C VAL A 397 -28.96 -9.59 -2.96
N LYS A 398 -28.97 -10.84 -3.42
CA LYS A 398 -27.78 -11.68 -3.42
C LYS A 398 -26.66 -11.05 -4.25
N GLU A 399 -26.97 -10.56 -5.45
CA GLU A 399 -25.98 -9.91 -6.30
C GLU A 399 -25.57 -8.51 -5.77
N LEU A 400 -26.50 -7.74 -5.20
CA LEU A 400 -26.18 -6.44 -4.57
C LEU A 400 -25.22 -6.59 -3.38
N ARG A 401 -25.30 -7.70 -2.65
CA ARG A 401 -24.41 -8.02 -1.50
C ARG A 401 -23.03 -8.54 -1.90
N CYS A 402 -22.80 -8.74 -3.20
CA CYS A 402 -21.53 -9.25 -3.69
C CYS A 402 -20.42 -8.21 -3.39
N PRO A 403 -19.37 -8.54 -2.62
CA PRO A 403 -18.37 -7.56 -2.20
C PRO A 403 -17.62 -6.92 -3.38
N GLU A 404 -17.49 -7.66 -4.48
CA GLU A 404 -16.90 -7.17 -5.73
C GLU A 404 -17.68 -5.98 -6.31
N ALA A 405 -18.99 -5.86 -6.03
CA ALA A 405 -19.80 -4.73 -6.49
C ALA A 405 -19.43 -3.41 -5.81
N GLN A 406 -18.73 -3.44 -4.67
CA GLN A 406 -18.34 -2.24 -3.91
C GLN A 406 -19.53 -1.31 -3.62
N LEU A 407 -20.68 -1.90 -3.29
CA LEU A 407 -21.90 -1.17 -2.95
C LEU A 407 -22.03 -0.99 -1.42
N PRO A 408 -22.84 -0.02 -0.95
CA PRO A 408 -23.14 0.15 0.46
C PRO A 408 -23.78 -1.10 1.08
N PRO A 409 -23.87 -1.19 2.42
CA PRO A 409 -24.55 -2.29 3.09
C PRO A 409 -25.99 -2.48 2.60
N VAL A 410 -26.32 -3.73 2.23
CA VAL A 410 -27.65 -4.12 1.72
C VAL A 410 -28.36 -4.98 2.77
N HIS A 411 -29.63 -4.69 3.03
CA HIS A 411 -30.43 -5.33 4.07
C HIS A 411 -31.34 -6.44 3.50
N PRO A 412 -31.09 -7.73 3.76
CA PRO A 412 -31.83 -8.82 3.11
C PRO A 412 -33.34 -8.85 3.36
N CYS A 413 -33.79 -8.33 4.50
CA CYS A 413 -35.19 -8.20 4.85
C CYS A 413 -35.98 -7.31 3.87
N ALA A 414 -35.31 -6.42 3.15
CA ALA A 414 -35.91 -5.47 2.22
C ALA A 414 -35.76 -5.88 0.75
N SER A 415 -35.61 -7.18 0.48
CA SER A 415 -35.39 -7.69 -0.89
C SER A 415 -36.43 -7.24 -1.91
N ALA A 416 -37.71 -7.25 -1.52
CA ALA A 416 -38.80 -6.77 -2.37
C ALA A 416 -38.65 -5.28 -2.72
N VAL A 417 -38.21 -4.46 -1.77
CA VAL A 417 -38.05 -3.01 -1.94
C VAL A 417 -36.91 -2.71 -2.91
N TYR A 418 -35.72 -3.30 -2.71
CA TYR A 418 -34.61 -3.12 -3.64
C TYR A 418 -35.00 -3.55 -5.07
N GLN A 419 -35.65 -4.71 -5.22
CA GLN A 419 -36.08 -5.19 -6.52
C GLN A 419 -37.07 -4.26 -7.20
N GLN A 420 -38.09 -3.80 -6.48
CA GLN A 420 -39.14 -2.96 -7.05
C GLN A 420 -38.59 -1.59 -7.46
N GLU A 421 -37.86 -0.92 -6.57
CA GLU A 421 -37.36 0.43 -6.79
C GLU A 421 -36.25 0.47 -7.85
N LEU A 422 -35.28 -0.46 -7.79
CA LEU A 422 -34.23 -0.54 -8.81
C LEU A 422 -34.80 -0.92 -10.19
N ALA A 423 -35.84 -1.75 -10.26
CA ALA A 423 -36.51 -2.05 -11.53
C ALA A 423 -37.31 -0.87 -12.09
N VAL A 424 -37.80 0.06 -11.25
CA VAL A 424 -38.39 1.32 -11.69
C VAL A 424 -37.31 2.23 -12.26
N LEU A 425 -36.18 2.40 -11.55
CA LEU A 425 -35.05 3.21 -12.00
C LEU A 425 -34.49 2.70 -13.35
N GLN A 426 -34.29 1.38 -13.48
CA GLN A 426 -33.80 0.76 -14.71
C GLN A 426 -34.75 1.00 -15.90
N ARG A 427 -36.07 0.99 -15.67
CA ARG A 427 -37.08 1.29 -16.70
C ARG A 427 -37.09 2.76 -17.12
N GLN A 428 -36.87 3.69 -16.18
CA GLN A 428 -36.83 5.12 -16.47
C GLN A 428 -35.62 5.52 -17.30
N GLN A 429 -34.45 4.91 -17.03
CA GLN A 429 -33.18 5.20 -17.71
C GLN A 429 -33.01 4.48 -19.06
N GLN A 430 -33.99 3.67 -19.49
CA GLN A 430 -33.94 2.89 -20.75
C GLN A 430 -32.68 2.02 -20.91
N GLY A 431 -32.07 1.53 -19.82
CA GLY A 431 -30.74 0.93 -19.91
C GLY A 431 -30.29 0.13 -18.68
N GLU A 432 -29.00 -0.20 -18.65
CA GLU A 432 -28.35 -0.75 -17.45
C GLU A 432 -28.02 0.39 -16.49
N LEU A 433 -28.19 0.18 -15.19
CA LEU A 433 -27.74 1.11 -14.16
C LEU A 433 -26.22 1.03 -14.00
N GLY A 434 -25.55 2.18 -14.02
CA GLY A 434 -24.12 2.31 -13.75
C GLY A 434 -23.78 2.02 -12.29
N HIS A 435 -22.48 1.88 -11.98
CA HIS A 435 -22.03 1.63 -10.60
C HIS A 435 -22.42 2.78 -9.65
N GLU A 436 -22.16 4.03 -10.03
CA GLU A 436 -22.48 5.20 -9.21
C GLU A 436 -23.99 5.31 -8.93
N GLU A 437 -24.82 5.06 -9.94
CA GLU A 437 -26.27 5.07 -9.80
C GLU A 437 -26.76 3.97 -8.86
N LEU A 438 -26.22 2.76 -9.00
CA LEU A 438 -26.50 1.66 -8.09
C LEU A 438 -26.04 1.98 -6.67
N PHE A 439 -24.88 2.62 -6.51
CA PHE A 439 -24.34 3.01 -5.22
C PHE A 439 -25.30 3.96 -4.50
N VAL A 440 -25.68 5.07 -5.16
CA VAL A 440 -26.59 6.08 -4.59
C VAL A 440 -27.97 5.47 -4.33
N ALA A 441 -28.52 4.71 -5.28
CA ALA A 441 -29.83 4.09 -5.11
C ALA A 441 -29.84 3.10 -3.93
N VAL A 442 -28.82 2.25 -3.82
CA VAL A 442 -28.71 1.29 -2.71
C VAL A 442 -28.51 2.01 -1.39
N GLU A 443 -27.68 3.05 -1.33
CA GLU A 443 -27.48 3.87 -0.13
C GLU A 443 -28.80 4.47 0.37
N MET A 444 -29.53 5.16 -0.52
CA MET A 444 -30.81 5.78 -0.20
C MET A 444 -31.86 4.75 0.23
N LEU A 445 -31.98 3.64 -0.51
CA LEU A 445 -32.93 2.57 -0.18
C LEU A 445 -32.59 1.92 1.16
N SER A 446 -31.31 1.66 1.44
CA SER A 446 -30.86 1.12 2.73
C SER A 446 -31.19 2.08 3.87
N ALA A 447 -31.03 3.39 3.70
CA ALA A 447 -31.38 4.37 4.71
C ALA A 447 -32.90 4.37 5.01
N VAL A 448 -33.74 4.28 3.99
CA VAL A 448 -35.21 4.13 4.14
C VAL A 448 -35.57 2.83 4.87
N VAL A 449 -34.85 1.74 4.60
CA VAL A 449 -35.04 0.45 5.28
C VAL A 449 -34.72 0.57 6.77
N LEU A 450 -33.62 1.24 7.13
CA LEU A 450 -33.24 1.45 8.52
C LEU A 450 -34.27 2.30 9.28
N ILE A 451 -34.82 3.36 8.66
CA ILE A 451 -35.90 4.15 9.25
C ILE A 451 -37.14 3.29 9.50
N ASN A 452 -37.52 2.45 8.54
CA ASN A 452 -38.65 1.53 8.70
C ASN A 452 -38.43 0.53 9.84
N GLN A 453 -37.22 0.00 10.00
CA GLN A 453 -36.86 -0.89 11.11
C GLN A 453 -36.92 -0.16 12.46
N ALA A 454 -36.45 1.08 12.54
CA ALA A 454 -36.54 1.88 13.76
C ALA A 454 -38.01 2.20 14.11
N LEU A 455 -38.85 2.50 13.10
CA LEU A 455 -40.30 2.66 13.29
C LEU A 455 -40.95 1.37 13.80
N GLU A 456 -40.56 0.20 13.27
CA GLU A 456 -41.03 -1.10 13.75
C GLU A 456 -40.66 -1.38 15.20
N ALA A 457 -39.45 -0.99 15.59
CA ALA A 457 -38.96 -1.13 16.96
C ALA A 457 -39.55 -0.09 17.93
N GLY A 458 -40.28 0.92 17.44
CA GLY A 458 -40.71 2.06 18.24
C GLY A 458 -39.54 2.93 18.73
N ASP A 459 -38.40 2.89 18.04
CA ASP A 459 -37.19 3.62 18.40
C ASP A 459 -37.20 5.03 17.77
N ALA A 460 -37.72 6.00 18.52
CA ALA A 460 -37.79 7.39 18.10
C ALA A 460 -36.40 7.99 17.79
N HIS A 461 -35.36 7.60 18.54
CA HIS A 461 -34.01 8.08 18.31
C HIS A 461 -33.43 7.50 17.01
N GLY A 462 -33.62 6.21 16.76
CA GLY A 462 -33.24 5.55 15.52
C GLY A 462 -33.92 6.17 14.29
N VAL A 463 -35.21 6.50 14.40
CA VAL A 463 -35.96 7.20 13.35
C VAL A 463 -35.39 8.58 13.08
N TRP A 464 -35.15 9.37 14.14
CA TRP A 464 -34.52 10.69 14.00
C TRP A 464 -33.14 10.60 13.35
N SER A 465 -32.28 9.71 13.85
CA SER A 465 -30.95 9.49 13.30
C SER A 465 -31.00 9.08 11.82
N GLY A 466 -32.02 8.32 11.42
CA GLY A 466 -32.25 7.95 10.03
C GLY A 466 -32.68 9.16 9.19
N LEU A 467 -33.72 9.89 9.60
CA LEU A 467 -34.24 11.06 8.87
C LEU A 467 -33.18 12.16 8.71
N ALA A 468 -32.37 12.40 9.74
CA ALA A 468 -31.31 13.40 9.72
C ALA A 468 -30.07 12.97 8.91
N ASN A 469 -29.97 11.69 8.52
CA ASN A 469 -28.83 11.19 7.76
C ASN A 469 -28.86 11.74 6.32
N PRO A 470 -27.80 12.44 5.85
CA PRO A 470 -27.71 12.95 4.49
C PRO A 470 -27.90 11.89 3.41
N ALA A 471 -27.54 10.63 3.69
CA ALA A 471 -27.72 9.49 2.79
C ALA A 471 -29.19 9.22 2.42
N THR A 472 -30.16 9.70 3.21
CA THR A 472 -31.59 9.60 2.85
C THR A 472 -32.00 10.56 1.76
N GLY A 473 -31.27 11.67 1.57
CA GLY A 473 -31.63 12.74 0.63
C GLY A 473 -32.94 13.48 0.97
N LEU A 474 -33.46 13.37 2.20
CA LEU A 474 -34.68 14.07 2.59
C LEU A 474 -34.43 15.58 2.74
N ALA A 475 -35.37 16.38 2.24
CA ALA A 475 -35.33 17.84 2.32
C ALA A 475 -36.15 18.36 3.49
N GLY A 476 -35.66 19.40 4.16
CA GLY A 476 -36.38 20.11 5.22
C GLY A 476 -36.47 19.33 6.55
N VAL A 477 -35.57 18.42 6.85
CA VAL A 477 -35.59 17.72 8.15
C VAL A 477 -35.08 18.66 9.25
N GLU A 478 -35.94 18.96 10.23
CA GLU A 478 -35.64 19.90 11.33
C GLU A 478 -35.61 19.19 12.69
N GLY A 479 -34.56 19.45 13.48
CA GLY A 479 -34.34 18.79 14.77
C GLY A 479 -35.43 19.04 15.82
N ASP A 480 -36.00 20.25 15.80
CA ASP A 480 -37.05 20.64 16.75
C ASP A 480 -38.37 19.88 16.53
N HIS A 481 -38.51 19.20 15.39
CA HIS A 481 -39.69 18.44 15.00
C HIS A 481 -39.51 16.93 15.07
N ALA A 482 -38.36 16.43 15.57
CA ALA A 482 -38.01 15.02 15.60
C ALA A 482 -39.11 14.10 16.17
N GLN A 483 -39.67 14.44 17.34
CA GLN A 483 -40.76 13.67 17.96
C GLN A 483 -42.05 13.72 17.14
N ARG A 484 -42.38 14.89 16.57
CA ARG A 484 -43.58 15.07 15.74
C ARG A 484 -43.48 14.24 14.44
N TYR A 485 -42.30 14.15 13.84
CA TYR A 485 -42.07 13.25 12.70
C TYR A 485 -42.29 11.80 13.09
N PHE A 486 -41.71 11.35 14.21
CA PHE A 486 -41.86 9.98 14.68
C PHE A 486 -43.33 9.61 14.89
N ASP A 487 -44.08 10.45 15.62
CA ASP A 487 -45.49 10.20 15.91
C ASP A 487 -46.32 10.15 14.61
N ALA A 488 -46.12 11.09 13.69
CA ALA A 488 -46.85 11.15 12.42
C ALA A 488 -46.53 9.96 11.49
N LEU A 489 -45.27 9.53 11.42
CA LEU A 489 -44.85 8.36 10.65
C LEU A 489 -45.41 7.06 11.24
N LEU A 490 -45.46 6.97 12.58
CA LEU A 490 -46.04 5.84 13.28
C LEU A 490 -47.55 5.75 13.02
N GLU A 491 -48.27 6.87 13.09
CA GLU A 491 -49.69 6.97 12.75
C GLU A 491 -49.96 6.57 11.29
N LEU A 492 -49.17 7.09 10.34
CA LEU A 492 -49.28 6.76 8.93
C LEU A 492 -49.11 5.27 8.68
N ARG A 493 -48.12 4.66 9.34
CA ARG A 493 -47.86 3.22 9.26
C ARG A 493 -49.01 2.41 9.84
N GLN A 494 -49.54 2.78 11.00
CA GLN A 494 -50.68 2.10 11.64
C GLN A 494 -51.93 2.18 10.77
N ALA A 495 -52.17 3.32 10.11
CA ALA A 495 -53.32 3.52 9.22
C ALA A 495 -53.29 2.61 7.98
N ARG A 496 -52.10 2.22 7.48
CA ARG A 496 -51.95 1.33 6.31
C ARG A 496 -52.08 -0.16 6.64
N GLY A 497 -52.04 -0.52 7.92
CA GLY A 497 -52.11 -1.91 8.38
C GLY A 497 -50.88 -2.77 7.99
N PRO A 498 -50.90 -4.08 8.29
CA PRO A 498 -49.72 -4.95 8.15
C PRO A 498 -49.26 -5.18 6.70
N ALA A 499 -50.16 -5.10 5.72
CA ALA A 499 -49.83 -5.32 4.31
C ALA A 499 -49.18 -4.10 3.62
N GLY A 500 -49.31 -2.89 4.20
CA GLY A 500 -48.76 -1.64 3.69
C GLY A 500 -47.83 -0.94 4.69
N ALA A 501 -47.22 -1.71 5.59
CA ALA A 501 -46.49 -1.19 6.74
C ALA A 501 -45.15 -0.53 6.35
N PHE A 502 -44.56 -0.90 5.22
CA PHE A 502 -43.33 -0.30 4.73
C PHE A 502 -43.62 1.07 4.09
N LEU A 503 -42.98 2.12 4.62
CA LEU A 503 -43.06 3.48 4.12
C LEU A 503 -41.99 3.71 3.05
N SER A 504 -42.40 4.21 1.88
CA SER A 504 -41.49 4.60 0.81
C SER A 504 -40.78 5.92 1.12
N TRP A 505 -39.71 6.25 0.38
CA TRP A 505 -39.06 7.55 0.49
C TRP A 505 -40.04 8.73 0.31
N ASN A 506 -40.96 8.62 -0.65
CA ASN A 506 -41.99 9.63 -0.90
C ASN A 506 -42.93 9.80 0.30
N ASP A 507 -43.25 8.71 1.01
CA ASP A 507 -44.06 8.78 2.23
C ASP A 507 -43.31 9.49 3.35
N LEU A 508 -42.00 9.23 3.49
CA LEU A 508 -41.16 9.91 4.47
C LEU A 508 -41.08 11.42 4.17
N GLN A 509 -40.76 11.78 2.93
CA GLN A 509 -40.64 13.18 2.51
C GLN A 509 -41.98 13.93 2.64
N ALA A 510 -43.08 13.32 2.23
CA ALA A 510 -44.41 13.92 2.37
C ALA A 510 -44.76 14.15 3.85
N THR A 511 -44.42 13.21 4.72
CA THR A 511 -44.67 13.34 6.17
C THR A 511 -43.85 14.46 6.79
N VAL A 512 -42.54 14.52 6.48
CA VAL A 512 -41.65 15.60 6.94
C VAL A 512 -42.19 16.96 6.48
N SER A 513 -42.50 17.11 5.19
CA SER A 513 -43.04 18.35 4.65
C SER A 513 -44.37 18.74 5.30
N GLN A 514 -45.25 17.77 5.57
CA GLN A 514 -46.54 18.02 6.22
C GLN A 514 -46.38 18.46 7.68
N VAL A 515 -45.50 17.81 8.44
CA VAL A 515 -45.25 18.16 9.84
C VAL A 515 -44.66 19.57 9.93
N ASN A 516 -43.72 19.92 9.05
CA ASN A 516 -43.16 21.27 9.01
C ASN A 516 -44.18 22.31 8.62
N ALA A 517 -44.99 22.04 7.60
CA ALA A 517 -46.05 22.96 7.19
C ALA A 517 -47.01 23.24 8.34
N ARG A 518 -47.42 22.21 9.09
CA ARG A 518 -48.27 22.35 10.29
C ARG A 518 -47.57 23.15 11.39
N ALA A 519 -46.30 22.88 11.68
CA ALA A 519 -45.54 23.59 12.68
C ALA A 519 -45.34 25.08 12.33
N GLN A 520 -45.12 25.37 11.04
CA GLN A 520 -45.04 26.72 10.54
C GLN A 520 -46.40 27.43 10.63
N GLU A 521 -47.51 26.78 10.27
CA GLU A 521 -48.86 27.32 10.43
C GLU A 521 -49.18 27.66 11.90
N GLU A 522 -48.81 26.78 12.84
CA GLU A 522 -48.94 27.03 14.29
C GLU A 522 -48.14 28.26 14.72
N THR A 523 -46.90 28.38 14.25
CA THR A 523 -46.01 29.51 14.56
C THR A 523 -46.55 30.82 13.97
N ASP A 524 -46.98 30.80 12.72
CA ASP A 524 -47.56 31.94 12.02
C ASP A 524 -48.86 32.39 12.68
N GLN A 525 -49.68 31.45 13.18
CA GLN A 525 -50.90 31.75 13.92
C GLN A 525 -50.60 32.44 15.25
N VAL A 526 -49.57 31.99 15.99
CA VAL A 526 -49.12 32.66 17.22
C VAL A 526 -48.64 34.08 16.92
N LEU A 527 -47.86 34.27 15.84
CA LEU A 527 -47.41 35.59 15.41
C LEU A 527 -48.58 36.49 15.00
N ALA A 528 -49.56 35.98 14.27
CA ALA A 528 -50.75 36.74 13.88
C ALA A 528 -51.55 37.19 15.11
N VAL A 529 -51.76 36.31 16.09
CA VAL A 529 -52.41 36.66 17.37
C VAL A 529 -51.61 37.71 18.13
N SER A 530 -50.28 37.62 18.13
CA SER A 530 -49.40 38.63 18.75
C SER A 530 -49.55 39.99 18.08
N LEU A 531 -49.51 40.04 16.73
CA LEU A 531 -49.67 41.27 15.95
C LEU A 531 -51.04 41.93 16.17
N ILE A 532 -52.11 41.12 16.26
CA ILE A 532 -53.45 41.62 16.61
C ILE A 532 -53.39 42.28 18.00
N ASN A 533 -52.81 41.61 19.00
CA ASN A 533 -52.70 42.14 20.34
C ASN A 533 -51.84 43.40 20.44
N GLU A 534 -50.77 43.49 19.66
CA GLU A 534 -49.91 44.67 19.56
C GLU A 534 -50.66 45.84 18.93
N ALA A 535 -51.36 45.62 17.81
CA ALA A 535 -52.17 46.64 17.15
C ALA A 535 -53.28 47.20 18.06
N LEU A 536 -53.86 46.35 18.91
CA LEU A 536 -54.82 46.76 19.93
C LEU A 536 -54.16 47.64 21.02
N SER A 537 -52.95 47.30 21.48
CA SER A 537 -52.20 48.13 22.44
C SER A 537 -51.82 49.50 21.86
N GLN A 538 -51.52 49.56 20.57
CA GLN A 538 -51.18 50.79 19.86
C GLN A 538 -52.41 51.67 19.55
N GLY A 539 -53.63 51.17 19.76
CA GLY A 539 -54.87 51.93 19.54
C GLY A 539 -55.15 52.26 18.08
N SER A 540 -54.63 51.48 17.12
CA SER A 540 -54.80 51.72 15.69
C SER A 540 -55.82 50.76 15.06
N PRO A 541 -57.01 51.25 14.64
CA PRO A 541 -58.01 50.43 13.96
C PRO A 541 -57.52 49.86 12.62
N GLU A 542 -56.73 50.62 11.88
CA GLU A 542 -56.15 50.21 10.59
C GLU A 542 -55.18 49.04 10.77
N LYS A 543 -54.22 49.16 11.70
CA LYS A 543 -53.30 48.06 12.00
C LYS A 543 -54.02 46.83 12.54
N THR A 544 -55.09 47.04 13.33
CA THR A 544 -55.91 45.93 13.85
C THR A 544 -56.59 45.21 12.70
N LEU A 545 -57.17 45.93 11.75
CA LEU A 545 -57.79 45.33 10.57
C LEU A 545 -56.75 44.58 9.72
N SER A 546 -55.59 45.18 9.46
CA SER A 546 -54.51 44.51 8.70
C SER A 546 -54.06 43.21 9.38
N ALA A 547 -53.92 43.21 10.70
CA ALA A 547 -53.55 42.01 11.46
C ALA A 547 -54.66 40.94 11.47
N LEU A 548 -55.94 41.35 11.54
CA LEU A 548 -57.09 40.43 11.46
C LEU A 548 -57.26 39.80 10.07
N LEU A 549 -56.81 40.48 9.01
CA LEU A 549 -56.86 40.00 7.63
C LEU A 549 -55.69 39.06 7.27
N LEU A 550 -54.71 38.87 8.16
CA LEU A 550 -53.63 37.91 7.94
C LEU A 550 -54.22 36.49 7.79
N PRO A 551 -53.89 35.75 6.72
CA PRO A 551 -54.41 34.38 6.53
C PRO A 551 -54.12 33.46 7.74
N ALA A 552 -52.94 33.60 8.34
CA ALA A 552 -52.50 32.85 9.51
C ALA A 552 -53.36 33.08 10.77
N ALA A 553 -54.11 34.19 10.85
CA ALA A 553 -55.05 34.42 11.94
C ALA A 553 -56.22 33.42 11.90
N GLY A 554 -56.51 32.78 10.75
CA GLY A 554 -57.58 31.79 10.62
C GLY A 554 -58.93 32.33 11.07
N LEU A 555 -59.22 33.59 10.72
CA LEU A 555 -60.44 34.31 11.05
C LEU A 555 -61.35 34.40 9.83
N ASP A 556 -62.50 33.73 9.89
CA ASP A 556 -63.50 33.80 8.82
C ASP A 556 -64.39 35.03 8.95
N GLY A 557 -64.73 35.63 7.81
CA GLY A 557 -65.75 36.68 7.74
C GLY A 557 -65.31 38.06 8.26
N VAL A 558 -64.02 38.39 8.24
CA VAL A 558 -63.54 39.76 8.48
C VAL A 558 -63.96 40.66 7.31
N ARG A 559 -64.74 41.72 7.58
CA ARG A 559 -65.33 42.62 6.59
C ARG A 559 -64.77 44.04 6.74
N LEU A 560 -64.24 44.62 5.67
CA LEU A 560 -63.67 45.97 5.65
C LEU A 560 -64.60 47.05 6.25
N PRO A 561 -65.93 47.08 5.97
CA PRO A 561 -66.82 48.12 6.53
C PRO A 561 -67.00 48.05 8.06
N VAL A 562 -66.59 46.96 8.70
CA VAL A 562 -66.76 46.70 10.14
C VAL A 562 -65.45 46.96 10.93
N ALA A 563 -64.38 47.38 10.25
CA ALA A 563 -63.03 47.56 10.80
C ALA A 563 -62.97 48.31 12.14
N SER A 564 -63.57 49.50 12.21
CA SER A 564 -63.59 50.32 13.43
C SER A 564 -64.31 49.62 14.59
N ARG A 565 -65.34 48.81 14.29
CA ARG A 565 -66.09 48.06 15.29
C ARG A 565 -65.31 46.86 15.81
N TYR A 566 -64.55 46.16 14.95
CA TYR A 566 -63.63 45.11 15.40
C TYR A 566 -62.63 45.66 16.42
N HIS A 567 -61.97 46.78 16.10
CA HIS A 567 -61.00 47.39 17.01
C HIS A 567 -61.62 47.78 18.36
N LEU A 568 -62.80 48.42 18.36
CA LEU A 568 -63.46 48.83 19.59
C LEU A 568 -63.83 47.65 20.49
N LEU A 569 -64.43 46.60 19.93
CA LEU A 569 -64.86 45.42 20.69
C LEU A 569 -63.68 44.60 21.19
N LEU A 570 -62.65 44.41 20.36
CA LEU A 570 -61.42 43.71 20.76
C LEU A 570 -60.65 44.50 21.83
N ALA A 571 -60.52 45.83 21.70
CA ALA A 571 -59.85 46.65 22.71
C ALA A 571 -60.62 46.68 24.03
N ALA A 572 -61.95 46.67 23.99
CA ALA A 572 -62.80 46.56 25.18
C ALA A 572 -62.65 45.18 25.85
N ALA A 573 -62.67 44.10 25.06
CA ALA A 573 -62.46 42.74 25.56
C ALA A 573 -61.08 42.58 26.19
N LYS A 574 -60.03 43.14 25.58
CA LYS A 574 -58.67 43.13 26.13
C LYS A 574 -58.59 43.86 27.48
N ARG A 575 -59.22 45.05 27.59
CA ARG A 575 -59.31 45.80 28.85
C ARG A 575 -60.07 45.05 29.93
N GLN A 576 -61.17 44.41 29.58
CA GLN A 576 -61.97 43.60 30.50
C GLN A 576 -61.17 42.40 31.01
N LYS A 577 -60.42 41.71 30.12
CA LYS A 577 -59.54 40.61 30.49
C LYS A 577 -58.46 41.07 31.46
N ALA A 578 -57.78 42.18 31.18
CA ALA A 578 -56.75 42.76 32.06
C ALA A 578 -57.28 43.12 33.46
N GLN A 579 -58.50 43.68 33.54
CA GLN A 579 -59.15 43.97 34.82
C GLN A 579 -59.54 42.71 35.59
N GLY A 580 -60.01 41.67 34.89
CA GLY A 580 -60.43 40.40 35.49
C GLY A 580 -59.25 39.55 35.98
N THR A 581 -58.10 39.60 35.29
CA THR A 581 -56.90 38.84 35.67
C THR A 581 -55.96 39.61 36.60
N GLY A 582 -56.15 40.93 36.73
CA GLY A 582 -55.22 41.82 37.45
C GLY A 582 -53.89 42.04 36.73
N ASP A 583 -53.77 41.60 35.47
CA ASP A 583 -52.56 41.74 34.65
C ASP A 583 -52.74 42.82 33.57
N PRO A 584 -52.04 43.96 33.65
CA PRO A 584 -52.11 45.00 32.63
C PRO A 584 -51.55 44.57 31.27
N GLY A 585 -50.76 43.49 31.22
CA GLY A 585 -50.19 42.89 30.01
C GLY A 585 -51.08 41.84 29.34
N ALA A 586 -52.30 41.58 29.85
CA ALA A 586 -53.14 40.49 29.36
C ALA A 586 -53.40 40.57 27.84
N VAL A 587 -53.17 39.44 27.16
CA VAL A 587 -53.40 39.28 25.73
C VAL A 587 -54.68 38.50 25.44
N LEU A 588 -55.35 38.83 24.35
CA LEU A 588 -56.46 38.05 23.83
C LEU A 588 -55.95 36.79 23.14
N TRP A 589 -56.59 35.67 23.42
CA TRP A 589 -56.35 34.39 22.75
C TRP A 589 -57.17 34.30 21.47
N LEU A 590 -56.80 33.38 20.58
CA LEU A 590 -57.43 33.26 19.26
C LEU A 590 -58.96 33.09 19.34
N ASP A 591 -59.46 32.27 20.25
CA ASP A 591 -60.90 32.03 20.40
C ASP A 591 -61.66 33.28 20.89
N GLU A 592 -61.04 34.07 21.77
CA GLU A 592 -61.61 35.34 22.23
C GLU A 592 -61.67 36.35 21.08
N ILE A 593 -60.62 36.40 20.24
CA ILE A 593 -60.57 37.25 19.05
C ILE A 593 -61.68 36.83 18.07
N ARG A 594 -61.80 35.52 17.77
CA ARG A 594 -62.85 34.96 16.91
C ARG A 594 -64.24 35.33 17.41
N GLN A 595 -64.49 35.20 18.70
CA GLN A 595 -65.79 35.54 19.30
C GLN A 595 -66.14 37.02 19.13
N GLN A 596 -65.18 37.93 19.35
CA GLN A 596 -65.44 39.36 19.19
C GLN A 596 -65.61 39.77 17.72
N VAL A 597 -64.88 39.15 16.80
CA VAL A 597 -65.06 39.37 15.35
C VAL A 597 -66.46 38.92 14.92
N ALA A 598 -66.90 37.73 15.35
CA ALA A 598 -68.24 37.23 15.07
C ALA A 598 -69.33 38.16 15.64
N ARG A 599 -69.16 38.62 16.89
CA ARG A 599 -70.08 39.57 17.54
C ARG A 599 -70.15 40.90 16.80
N ALA A 600 -69.01 41.45 16.39
CA ALA A 600 -68.96 42.69 15.62
C ALA A 600 -69.74 42.59 14.30
N ASN A 601 -69.65 41.44 13.63
CA ASN A 601 -70.41 41.16 12.41
C ASN A 601 -71.92 41.07 12.68
N GLN A 602 -72.32 40.27 13.67
CA GLN A 602 -73.73 40.09 14.04
C GLN A 602 -74.40 41.40 14.43
N ASP A 603 -73.73 42.20 15.27
CA ASP A 603 -74.24 43.50 15.68
C ASP A 603 -74.40 44.46 14.49
N THR A 604 -73.46 44.44 13.55
CA THR A 604 -73.52 45.30 12.37
C THR A 604 -74.64 44.87 11.44
N ASP A 605 -74.81 43.56 11.23
CA ASP A 605 -75.91 43.00 10.43
C ASP A 605 -77.28 43.30 11.07
N ALA A 606 -77.37 43.28 12.39
CA ALA A 606 -78.58 43.65 13.13
C ALA A 606 -78.89 45.16 12.98
N ALA A 607 -77.87 46.02 13.11
CA ALA A 607 -78.02 47.46 12.97
C ALA A 607 -78.40 47.89 11.54
N GLN A 608 -77.93 47.17 10.51
CA GLN A 608 -78.31 47.40 9.12
C GLN A 608 -79.76 46.94 8.85
N ARG A 609 -80.18 45.81 9.43
CA ARG A 609 -81.57 45.32 9.34
C ARG A 609 -82.60 46.21 10.06
N SER A 610 -82.19 46.99 11.05
CA SER A 610 -83.07 47.95 11.73
C SER A 610 -83.16 49.32 11.05
N LYS A 611 -82.35 49.57 10.01
CA LYS A 611 -82.29 50.86 9.28
C LYS A 611 -82.89 50.79 7.87
N GLY A 612 -83.14 49.61 7.35
CA GLY A 612 -83.98 49.37 6.16
C GLY A 612 -85.38 48.97 6.60
#